data_AF-A0A2V6DJ50-F1
#
_entry.id   AF-A0A2V6DJ50-F1
#
_cell.length_a   1.000
_cell.length_b   1.000
_cell.length_c   1.000
_cell.angle_alpha   90.00
_cell.angle_beta   90.00
_cell.angle_gamma   90.00
#
_symmetry.space_group_name_H-M   'P 1'
#
loop_
_entity.id
_entity.type
_entity.pdbx_description
1 polymer ?
#
loop_
_entity_poly.entity_id
_entity_poly.type
_entity_poly.pdbx_seq_one_letter_code
_entity_poly.pdbx_strand_id
1 'polypeptide(L)'
;MQSDTHYFQHKSAKEVTGSSQLAAQVSAPLAKNGNEKEKNALTRGDVAILQLLAAAELIETDLWKQYNELGGVNAPDSGYKAGLVILDGDQPQYIADNTDDEISHAAFLNAYLKSKGEQEVDLSHFATLAPSQVSFVPQTERLTNLKQLSVDTSWWTRYRSATNPDFGATFANAVPSLHIGQHTAIPRNNNELGDANNPSDHVKAIAFTAGFHFGYIEQGGTSLYATLAEKVTSLEVLRILISIGRSEIMHFQTWQDKAGNATPLTDFDPINNSRVTFKDLTTGQPEKLQANLIMPEPCEFISPDLPPCAIIRPTGPGQLDARGAINSFIEDGLFRGQSSQFMQLITSLARAADAAERENGD
;
A
#
# COMPACT_ATOMS: atom_id res chain seq x y z
N MET A 1 23.64 -13.65 -76.17
CA MET A 1 22.21 -13.38 -76.39
C MET A 1 22.02 -11.89 -76.19
N GLN A 2 21.97 -11.10 -77.27
CA GLN A 2 20.72 -10.62 -77.88
C GLN A 2 19.85 -9.89 -76.83
N SER A 3 19.38 -8.66 -77.01
CA SER A 3 19.43 -7.64 -78.06
C SER A 3 18.34 -6.64 -77.64
N ASP A 4 18.56 -5.33 -77.84
CA ASP A 4 17.55 -4.34 -78.24
C ASP A 4 16.33 -4.09 -77.30
N THR A 5 15.66 -2.94 -77.19
CA THR A 5 15.72 -1.56 -77.69
C THR A 5 14.52 -0.80 -77.03
N HIS A 6 14.51 0.54 -77.17
CA HIS A 6 13.34 1.46 -77.23
C HIS A 6 12.52 1.71 -75.93
N TYR A 7 12.44 2.91 -75.34
CA TYR A 7 11.98 4.25 -75.78
C TYR A 7 10.46 4.38 -76.04
N PHE A 8 9.88 5.35 -75.33
CA PHE A 8 8.73 6.24 -75.63
C PHE A 8 7.41 6.10 -74.85
N GLN A 9 7.07 7.26 -74.28
CA GLN A 9 5.79 7.76 -73.81
C GLN A 9 4.66 7.61 -74.85
N HIS A 10 3.41 7.45 -74.41
CA HIS A 10 2.38 8.51 -74.40
C HIS A 10 0.95 7.99 -74.16
N LYS A 11 0.17 8.83 -73.46
CA LYS A 11 -1.25 9.17 -73.68
C LYS A 11 -2.35 8.15 -73.35
N SER A 12 -3.03 8.44 -72.25
CA SER A 12 -4.45 8.89 -72.17
C SER A 12 -5.52 8.09 -72.92
N ALA A 13 -6.47 7.55 -72.16
CA ALA A 13 -7.88 7.43 -72.57
C ALA A 13 -8.82 7.64 -71.38
N LYS A 14 -9.87 8.44 -71.62
CA LYS A 14 -10.99 8.79 -70.74
C LYS A 14 -12.15 7.80 -70.96
N GLU A 15 -12.93 7.55 -69.90
CA GLU A 15 -14.38 7.24 -69.83
C GLU A 15 -14.71 7.19 -68.30
N VAL A 16 -15.50 8.04 -67.62
CA VAL A 16 -16.93 8.47 -67.72
C VAL A 16 -17.85 7.26 -67.88
N THR A 17 -18.76 6.85 -66.98
CA THR A 17 -19.79 7.52 -66.14
C THR A 17 -20.22 6.59 -64.99
N GLY A 18 -20.78 7.13 -63.90
CA GLY A 18 -21.43 6.31 -62.86
C GLY A 18 -21.80 7.08 -61.59
N SER A 19 -22.88 7.86 -61.67
CA SER A 19 -23.45 8.69 -60.61
C SER A 19 -24.04 7.90 -59.44
N SER A 20 -23.78 8.35 -58.20
CA SER A 20 -24.80 8.41 -57.16
C SER A 20 -24.60 9.67 -56.30
N GLN A 21 -25.67 10.44 -56.22
CA GLN A 21 -25.81 11.67 -55.45
C GLN A 21 -25.94 11.34 -53.96
N LEU A 22 -25.34 12.15 -53.10
CA LEU A 22 -26.02 12.84 -52.00
C LEU A 22 -25.12 13.98 -51.48
N ALA A 23 -25.60 15.20 -51.70
CA ALA A 23 -25.15 16.45 -51.09
C ALA A 23 -25.51 16.43 -49.58
N ALA A 24 -25.06 17.30 -48.68
CA ALA A 24 -24.36 18.58 -48.78
C ALA A 24 -23.63 18.86 -47.44
N GLN A 25 -22.69 19.78 -47.52
CA GLN A 25 -21.90 20.45 -46.49
C GLN A 25 -22.72 20.95 -45.29
N VAL A 26 -22.10 21.03 -44.10
CA VAL A 26 -21.92 22.31 -43.36
C VAL A 26 -20.69 22.23 -42.46
N SER A 27 -19.80 23.20 -42.60
CA SER A 27 -18.71 23.53 -41.68
C SER A 27 -19.25 24.31 -40.47
N ALA A 28 -18.85 23.97 -39.24
CA ALA A 28 -18.83 24.94 -38.15
C ALA A 28 -17.77 24.60 -37.09
N PRO A 29 -17.00 25.58 -36.59
CA PRO A 29 -15.99 25.40 -35.56
C PRO A 29 -16.67 25.37 -34.18
N LEU A 30 -16.18 24.54 -33.27
CA LEU A 30 -16.54 24.61 -31.86
C LEU A 30 -15.36 25.13 -31.05
N ALA A 31 -15.20 26.45 -31.08
CA ALA A 31 -14.62 27.19 -29.98
C ALA A 31 -15.69 28.16 -29.46
N LYS A 32 -16.20 27.89 -28.25
CA LYS A 32 -16.95 28.74 -27.30
C LYS A 32 -17.49 27.79 -26.21
N ASN A 33 -17.21 27.88 -24.92
CA ASN A 33 -16.56 28.88 -24.09
C ASN A 33 -15.68 28.14 -23.06
N GLY A 34 -14.45 28.62 -22.83
CA GLY A 34 -13.70 28.28 -21.63
C GLY A 34 -14.38 28.86 -20.37
N ASN A 35 -14.00 28.29 -19.22
CA ASN A 35 -14.24 28.73 -17.84
C ASN A 35 -15.19 27.93 -16.92
N GLU A 36 -15.63 26.72 -17.28
CA GLU A 36 -16.18 25.76 -16.28
C GLU A 36 -15.57 24.35 -16.34
N LYS A 37 -15.25 23.81 -17.53
CA LYS A 37 -14.59 22.48 -17.62
C LYS A 37 -13.14 22.45 -17.12
N GLU A 38 -12.39 23.53 -17.29
CA GLU A 38 -10.99 23.60 -16.84
C GLU A 38 -10.85 23.74 -15.33
N LYS A 39 -11.86 24.26 -14.61
CA LYS A 39 -11.80 24.42 -13.15
C LYS A 39 -12.03 23.14 -12.36
N ASN A 40 -12.59 22.11 -12.99
CA ASN A 40 -12.92 20.82 -12.37
C ASN A 40 -12.07 19.66 -12.89
N ALA A 41 -11.23 19.88 -13.90
CA ALA A 41 -10.35 18.85 -14.46
C ALA A 41 -9.13 18.68 -13.56
N LEU A 42 -8.80 17.44 -13.22
CA LEU A 42 -7.59 17.12 -12.47
C LEU A 42 -6.38 17.16 -13.41
N THR A 43 -5.21 17.52 -12.86
CA THR A 43 -3.95 17.35 -13.60
C THR A 43 -3.69 15.86 -13.80
N ARG A 44 -2.88 15.49 -14.81
CA ARG A 44 -2.49 14.09 -15.00
C ARG A 44 -1.74 13.55 -13.78
N GLY A 45 -0.98 14.41 -13.09
CA GLY A 45 -0.28 14.07 -11.85
C GLY A 45 -1.23 13.75 -10.71
N ASP A 46 -2.24 14.60 -10.48
CA ASP A 46 -3.27 14.36 -9.46
C ASP A 46 -4.02 13.05 -9.70
N VAL A 47 -4.40 12.77 -10.96
CA VAL A 47 -5.07 11.51 -11.33
C VAL A 47 -4.17 10.30 -11.07
N ALA A 48 -2.90 10.36 -11.47
CA ALA A 48 -1.96 9.27 -11.26
C ALA A 48 -1.75 8.96 -9.77
N ILE A 49 -1.64 9.99 -8.94
CA ILE A 49 -1.54 9.86 -7.48
C ILE A 49 -2.80 9.22 -6.91
N LEU A 50 -3.99 9.71 -7.27
CA LEU A 50 -5.26 9.15 -6.79
C LEU A 50 -5.47 7.70 -7.23
N GLN A 51 -5.06 7.34 -8.45
CA GLN A 51 -5.14 5.96 -8.93
C GLN A 51 -4.18 5.03 -8.18
N LEU A 52 -2.96 5.48 -7.89
CA LEU A 52 -2.07 4.70 -7.04
C LEU A 52 -2.65 4.51 -5.64
N LEU A 53 -3.12 5.60 -5.00
CA LEU A 53 -3.70 5.52 -3.66
C LEU A 53 -4.92 4.60 -3.67
N ALA A 54 -5.83 4.72 -4.65
CA ALA A 54 -6.95 3.80 -4.79
C ALA A 54 -6.51 2.33 -4.93
N ALA A 55 -5.39 2.05 -5.61
CA ALA A 55 -4.82 0.71 -5.70
C ALA A 55 -4.22 0.24 -4.37
N ALA A 56 -3.49 1.10 -3.66
CA ALA A 56 -2.95 0.82 -2.33
C ALA A 56 -4.08 0.50 -1.35
N GLU A 57 -5.11 1.34 -1.28
CA GLU A 57 -6.28 1.13 -0.41
C GLU A 57 -7.04 -0.17 -0.73
N LEU A 58 -7.10 -0.59 -2.00
CA LEU A 58 -7.69 -1.89 -2.38
C LEU A 58 -6.82 -3.08 -1.91
N ILE A 59 -5.50 -2.92 -1.92
CA ILE A 59 -4.54 -3.90 -1.39
C ILE A 59 -4.67 -4.00 0.13
N GLU A 60 -4.73 -2.86 0.81
CA GLU A 60 -4.89 -2.78 2.27
C GLU A 60 -6.27 -3.28 2.72
N THR A 61 -7.33 -2.97 1.97
CA THR A 61 -8.66 -3.54 2.19
C THR A 61 -8.62 -5.08 2.19
N ASP A 62 -7.92 -5.71 1.25
CA ASP A 62 -7.87 -7.18 1.18
C ASP A 62 -7.07 -7.80 2.33
N LEU A 63 -5.93 -7.22 2.70
CA LEU A 63 -5.14 -7.73 3.83
C LEU A 63 -5.84 -7.51 5.17
N TRP A 64 -6.47 -6.35 5.39
CA TRP A 64 -7.17 -6.06 6.63
C TRP A 64 -8.43 -6.90 6.80
N LYS A 65 -9.16 -7.17 5.72
CA LYS A 65 -10.25 -8.17 5.73
C LYS A 65 -9.77 -9.53 6.20
N GLN A 66 -8.62 -10.01 5.72
CA GLN A 66 -8.07 -11.30 6.15
C GLN A 66 -7.71 -11.29 7.66
N TYR A 67 -7.14 -10.20 8.16
CA TYR A 67 -6.89 -10.06 9.60
C TYR A 67 -8.19 -10.00 10.42
N ASN A 68 -9.20 -9.26 9.96
CA ASN A 68 -10.49 -9.10 10.62
C ASN A 68 -11.29 -10.42 10.67
N GLU A 69 -11.24 -11.22 9.61
CA GLU A 69 -11.89 -12.54 9.56
C GLU A 69 -11.37 -13.50 10.65
N LEU A 70 -10.10 -13.36 11.07
CA LEU A 70 -9.44 -14.28 12.01
C LEU A 70 -9.23 -13.69 13.41
N GLY A 71 -9.03 -12.38 13.51
CA GLY A 71 -8.67 -11.69 14.75
C GLY A 71 -9.62 -10.57 15.16
N GLY A 72 -10.55 -10.18 14.30
CA GLY A 72 -11.48 -9.06 14.56
C GLY A 72 -12.58 -9.37 15.57
N VAL A 73 -13.37 -8.35 15.91
CA VAL A 73 -14.42 -8.44 16.93
C VAL A 73 -15.41 -9.59 16.68
N ASN A 74 -15.76 -9.83 15.42
CA ASN A 74 -16.72 -10.87 14.99
C ASN A 74 -16.07 -12.23 14.71
N ALA A 75 -14.73 -12.34 14.74
CA ALA A 75 -14.06 -13.62 14.57
C ALA A 75 -14.32 -14.53 15.78
N PRO A 76 -14.58 -15.84 15.59
CA PRO A 76 -14.70 -16.78 16.70
C PRO A 76 -13.47 -16.77 17.62
N ASP A 77 -13.70 -17.03 18.90
CA ASP A 77 -12.61 -17.14 19.87
C ASP A 77 -11.65 -18.27 19.48
N SER A 78 -10.36 -17.94 19.45
CA SER A 78 -9.27 -18.84 19.06
C SER A 78 -7.99 -18.44 19.79
N GLY A 79 -7.01 -19.35 19.82
CA GLY A 79 -5.68 -19.02 20.31
C GLY A 79 -5.02 -17.88 19.53
N TYR A 80 -5.28 -17.75 18.23
CA TYR A 80 -4.76 -16.64 17.42
C TYR A 80 -5.32 -15.29 17.88
N LYS A 81 -6.65 -15.19 18.06
CA LYS A 81 -7.31 -14.00 18.63
C LYS A 81 -6.81 -13.70 20.05
N ALA A 82 -6.64 -14.72 20.88
CA ALA A 82 -6.06 -14.58 22.21
C ALA A 82 -4.59 -14.11 22.18
N GLY A 83 -3.81 -14.59 21.21
CA GLY A 83 -2.43 -14.15 20.97
C GLY A 83 -2.34 -12.69 20.57
N LEU A 84 -3.29 -12.20 19.75
CA LEU A 84 -3.42 -10.79 19.45
C LEU A 84 -3.78 -10.01 20.73
N VAL A 85 -4.72 -10.50 21.54
CA VAL A 85 -5.14 -9.87 22.80
C VAL A 85 -4.00 -9.72 23.84
N ILE A 86 -2.94 -10.52 23.75
CA ILE A 86 -1.72 -10.30 24.55
C ILE A 86 -1.06 -8.96 24.21
N LEU A 87 -1.12 -8.53 22.94
CA LEU A 87 -0.59 -7.23 22.51
C LEU A 87 -1.43 -6.08 23.05
N ASP A 88 -2.76 -6.18 23.00
CA ASP A 88 -3.69 -5.25 23.66
C ASP A 88 -5.10 -5.89 23.74
N GLY A 89 -5.84 -5.61 24.81
CA GLY A 89 -7.19 -6.14 25.02
C GLY A 89 -8.18 -5.74 23.92
N ASP A 90 -7.94 -4.60 23.28
CA ASP A 90 -8.83 -4.02 22.27
C ASP A 90 -8.39 -4.36 20.83
N GLN A 91 -7.37 -5.22 20.62
CA GLN A 91 -6.91 -5.61 19.28
C GLN A 91 -8.05 -6.05 18.33
N PRO A 92 -9.04 -6.87 18.76
CA PRO A 92 -10.14 -7.25 17.87
C PRO A 92 -10.98 -6.06 17.39
N GLN A 93 -11.10 -5.00 18.20
CA GLN A 93 -11.82 -3.78 17.84
C GLN A 93 -10.98 -2.94 16.89
N TYR A 94 -9.70 -2.71 17.20
CA TYR A 94 -8.79 -1.94 16.34
C TYR A 94 -8.68 -2.56 14.94
N ILE A 95 -8.58 -3.88 14.83
CA ILE A 95 -8.53 -4.58 13.54
C ILE A 95 -9.83 -4.36 12.75
N ALA A 96 -10.98 -4.41 13.43
CA ALA A 96 -12.28 -4.22 12.79
C ALA A 96 -12.47 -2.77 12.31
N ASP A 97 -12.08 -1.78 13.11
CA ASP A 97 -12.19 -0.36 12.77
C ASP A 97 -11.25 0.01 11.61
N ASN A 98 -9.97 -0.40 11.67
CA ASN A 98 -9.01 -0.17 10.58
C ASN A 98 -9.48 -0.83 9.28
N THR A 99 -10.15 -2.00 9.37
CA THR A 99 -10.74 -2.64 8.19
C THR A 99 -11.88 -1.85 7.60
N ASP A 100 -12.74 -1.24 8.43
CA ASP A 100 -13.83 -0.36 7.96
C ASP A 100 -13.26 0.91 7.30
N ASP A 101 -12.23 1.50 7.91
CA ASP A 101 -11.54 2.67 7.40
C ASP A 101 -10.92 2.39 6.02
N GLU A 102 -10.17 1.29 5.83
CA GLU A 102 -9.60 0.96 4.50
C GLU A 102 -10.65 0.68 3.43
N ILE A 103 -11.76 0.02 3.80
CA ILE A 103 -12.89 -0.17 2.89
C ILE A 103 -13.44 1.20 2.47
N SER A 104 -13.54 2.14 3.42
CA SER A 104 -14.05 3.48 3.17
C SER A 104 -13.10 4.31 2.29
N HIS A 105 -11.79 4.23 2.51
CA HIS A 105 -10.76 4.91 1.72
C HIS A 105 -10.80 4.44 0.27
N ALA A 106 -10.76 3.12 0.05
CA ALA A 106 -10.81 2.52 -1.29
C ALA A 106 -12.09 2.89 -2.05
N ALA A 107 -13.24 2.87 -1.37
CA ALA A 107 -14.52 3.24 -1.96
C ALA A 107 -14.59 4.73 -2.31
N PHE A 108 -14.12 5.60 -1.39
CA PHE A 108 -14.13 7.04 -1.58
C PHE A 108 -13.22 7.46 -2.74
N LEU A 109 -11.98 6.97 -2.81
CA LEU A 109 -11.03 7.35 -3.87
C LEU A 109 -11.54 6.96 -5.26
N ASN A 110 -12.09 5.75 -5.41
CA ASN A 110 -12.70 5.33 -6.67
C ASN A 110 -13.93 6.17 -7.04
N ALA A 111 -14.82 6.43 -6.09
CA ALA A 111 -15.97 7.29 -6.32
C ALA A 111 -15.56 8.72 -6.69
N TYR A 112 -14.50 9.24 -6.08
CA TYR A 112 -13.95 10.56 -6.38
C TYR A 112 -13.37 10.61 -7.80
N LEU A 113 -12.53 9.65 -8.19
CA LEU A 113 -12.03 9.51 -9.57
C LEU A 113 -13.18 9.50 -10.58
N LYS A 114 -14.18 8.64 -10.36
CA LYS A 114 -15.38 8.55 -11.20
C LYS A 114 -16.12 9.89 -11.30
N SER A 115 -16.25 10.60 -10.18
CA SER A 115 -16.94 11.91 -10.12
C SER A 115 -16.25 13.00 -10.96
N LYS A 116 -14.93 12.86 -11.16
CA LYS A 116 -14.12 13.75 -12.02
C LYS A 116 -14.07 13.27 -13.48
N GLY A 117 -14.73 12.16 -13.81
CA GLY A 117 -14.71 11.55 -15.13
C GLY A 117 -13.45 10.73 -15.41
N GLU A 118 -12.69 10.41 -14.37
CA GLU A 118 -11.46 9.63 -14.44
C GLU A 118 -11.72 8.14 -14.26
N GLN A 119 -10.79 7.32 -14.74
CA GLN A 119 -10.88 5.87 -14.66
C GLN A 119 -10.67 5.38 -13.22
N GLU A 120 -11.66 4.64 -12.70
CA GLU A 120 -11.59 3.88 -11.45
C GLU A 120 -10.52 2.77 -11.53
N VAL A 121 -9.99 2.38 -10.37
CA VAL A 121 -9.08 1.23 -10.24
C VAL A 121 -9.88 0.02 -9.79
N ASP A 122 -9.68 -1.09 -10.50
CA ASP A 122 -10.28 -2.38 -10.16
C ASP A 122 -9.18 -3.46 -10.18
N LEU A 123 -8.98 -4.10 -9.02
CA LEU A 123 -8.02 -5.19 -8.84
C LEU A 123 -8.70 -6.55 -8.67
N SER A 124 -10.03 -6.62 -8.74
CA SER A 124 -10.80 -7.84 -8.45
C SER A 124 -10.41 -9.03 -9.34
N HIS A 125 -10.06 -8.77 -10.60
CA HIS A 125 -9.58 -9.80 -11.53
C HIS A 125 -8.23 -10.43 -11.14
N PHE A 126 -7.48 -9.81 -10.22
CA PHE A 126 -6.21 -10.34 -9.70
C PHE A 126 -6.36 -11.07 -8.36
N ALA A 127 -7.54 -11.04 -7.75
CA ALA A 127 -7.82 -11.81 -6.54
C ALA A 127 -7.86 -13.30 -6.90
N THR A 128 -6.73 -13.98 -6.76
CA THR A 128 -6.51 -15.37 -7.20
C THR A 128 -5.76 -16.21 -6.16
N LEU A 129 -5.28 -15.57 -5.09
CA LEU A 129 -4.54 -16.25 -4.04
C LEU A 129 -5.50 -17.01 -3.13
N ALA A 130 -5.09 -18.21 -2.70
CA ALA A 130 -5.91 -19.01 -1.80
C ALA A 130 -5.98 -18.37 -0.40
N PRO A 131 -7.18 -18.22 0.19
CA PRO A 131 -7.33 -17.72 1.56
C PRO A 131 -6.80 -18.72 2.61
N SER A 132 -6.93 -18.35 3.89
CA SER A 132 -6.77 -19.31 4.98
C SER A 132 -7.78 -20.46 4.85
N GLN A 133 -7.36 -21.68 5.20
CA GLN A 133 -8.18 -22.89 5.22
C GLN A 133 -8.79 -23.15 6.61
N VAL A 134 -8.85 -22.12 7.45
CA VAL A 134 -9.64 -22.15 8.69
C VAL A 134 -11.13 -22.25 8.36
N SER A 135 -11.86 -23.12 9.08
CA SER A 135 -13.23 -23.50 8.70
C SER A 135 -14.23 -22.35 8.61
N PHE A 136 -14.05 -21.30 9.40
CA PHE A 136 -14.95 -20.14 9.42
C PHE A 136 -14.51 -19.01 8.49
N VAL A 137 -13.32 -19.10 7.88
CA VAL A 137 -12.83 -18.07 6.96
C VAL A 137 -13.55 -18.20 5.62
N PRO A 138 -14.12 -17.10 5.07
CA PRO A 138 -14.67 -17.09 3.73
C PRO A 138 -13.64 -17.58 2.70
N GLN A 139 -14.04 -18.58 1.90
CA GLN A 139 -13.20 -19.14 0.84
C GLN A 139 -13.24 -18.28 -0.44
N THR A 140 -13.17 -16.97 -0.27
CA THR A 140 -13.02 -15.97 -1.33
C THR A 140 -11.53 -15.82 -1.64
N GLU A 141 -11.19 -15.78 -2.93
CA GLU A 141 -9.83 -15.57 -3.40
C GLU A 141 -9.31 -14.19 -2.97
N ARG A 142 -7.99 -14.08 -2.77
CA ARG A 142 -7.32 -12.93 -2.17
C ARG A 142 -6.38 -12.24 -3.14
N LEU A 143 -6.18 -10.95 -2.90
CA LEU A 143 -5.20 -10.14 -3.60
C LEU A 143 -3.82 -10.26 -2.94
N THR A 144 -3.78 -10.45 -1.62
CA THR A 144 -2.57 -10.40 -0.79
C THR A 144 -2.28 -11.73 -0.10
N ASN A 145 -1.01 -11.98 0.17
CA ASN A 145 -0.50 -13.15 0.87
C ASN A 145 0.02 -12.77 2.26
N LEU A 146 -0.64 -13.26 3.32
CA LEU A 146 -0.22 -13.04 4.72
C LEU A 146 0.43 -14.28 5.38
N LYS A 147 0.74 -15.31 4.58
CA LYS A 147 1.26 -16.59 5.08
C LYS A 147 2.77 -16.71 4.96
N GLN A 148 3.42 -15.84 4.19
CA GLN A 148 4.85 -15.90 3.87
C GLN A 148 5.46 -14.49 3.75
N LEU A 149 5.61 -13.81 4.88
CA LEU A 149 6.03 -12.41 4.97
C LEU A 149 7.49 -12.24 5.42
N SER A 150 8.14 -11.14 5.03
CA SER A 150 9.47 -10.74 5.45
C SER A 150 9.41 -9.32 6.01
N VAL A 151 8.89 -9.20 7.25
CA VAL A 151 8.46 -7.92 7.82
C VAL A 151 9.67 -7.07 8.22
N ASP A 152 9.82 -5.90 7.60
CA ASP A 152 10.75 -4.89 8.07
C ASP A 152 10.21 -4.21 9.33
N THR A 153 10.93 -4.33 10.42
CA THR A 153 10.64 -3.72 11.73
C THR A 153 11.59 -2.55 12.04
N SER A 154 12.33 -2.05 11.04
CA SER A 154 13.22 -0.89 11.16
C SER A 154 12.46 0.40 11.45
N TRP A 155 11.18 0.48 11.09
CA TRP A 155 10.29 1.60 11.45
C TRP A 155 10.26 1.84 12.97
N TRP A 156 10.35 0.78 13.78
CA TRP A 156 10.32 0.89 15.24
C TRP A 156 11.47 1.74 15.77
N THR A 157 12.69 1.42 15.34
CA THR A 157 13.90 2.13 15.80
C THR A 157 14.05 3.46 15.07
N ARG A 158 13.53 3.58 13.84
CA ARG A 158 13.45 4.85 13.11
C ARG A 158 12.74 5.92 13.92
N TYR A 159 11.57 5.62 14.47
CA TYR A 159 10.79 6.58 15.26
C TYR A 159 11.35 6.86 16.67
N ARG A 160 12.30 6.04 17.14
CA ARG A 160 13.02 6.21 18.42
C ARG A 160 14.48 6.64 18.23
N SER A 161 14.82 7.22 17.08
CA SER A 161 16.17 7.70 16.75
C SER A 161 16.16 9.19 16.44
N ALA A 162 17.22 9.89 16.84
CA ALA A 162 17.46 11.29 16.50
C ALA A 162 17.99 11.51 15.06
N THR A 163 17.97 10.46 14.22
CA THR A 163 18.46 10.48 12.83
C THR A 163 17.32 10.21 11.85
N ASN A 164 17.36 10.81 10.66
CA ASN A 164 16.28 10.70 9.65
C ASN A 164 16.72 9.96 8.36
N PRO A 165 15.93 8.99 7.82
CA PRO A 165 16.21 8.35 6.52
C PRO A 165 16.33 9.34 5.35
N ASP A 166 15.64 10.48 5.39
CA ASP A 166 15.76 11.54 4.36
C ASP A 166 17.18 12.11 4.26
N PHE A 167 18.01 11.90 5.30
CA PHE A 167 19.42 12.28 5.37
C PHE A 167 20.37 11.06 5.27
N GLY A 168 19.87 9.93 4.75
CA GLY A 168 20.65 8.71 4.50
C GLY A 168 20.85 7.82 5.73
N ALA A 169 20.13 8.08 6.83
CA ALA A 169 20.21 7.21 8.00
C ALA A 169 19.56 5.84 7.72
N THR A 170 20.15 4.79 8.30
CA THR A 170 19.60 3.43 8.29
C THR A 170 19.35 2.95 9.71
N PHE A 171 18.45 1.99 9.86
CA PHE A 171 17.88 1.63 11.15
C PHE A 171 17.92 0.12 11.36
N ALA A 172 18.20 -0.30 12.59
CA ALA A 172 18.18 -1.71 12.95
C ALA A 172 16.73 -2.17 13.13
N ASN A 173 16.46 -3.43 12.76
CA ASN A 173 15.19 -4.06 13.03
C ASN A 173 14.98 -4.27 14.55
N ALA A 174 13.78 -3.96 15.06
CA ALA A 174 13.42 -4.27 16.45
C ALA A 174 13.25 -5.78 16.69
N VAL A 175 12.79 -6.51 15.67
CA VAL A 175 12.74 -7.98 15.65
C VAL A 175 13.53 -8.47 14.43
N PRO A 176 14.87 -8.56 14.50
CA PRO A 176 15.71 -8.88 13.35
C PRO A 176 15.37 -10.18 12.63
N SER A 177 14.85 -11.18 13.35
CA SER A 177 14.44 -12.45 12.75
C SER A 177 13.22 -12.34 11.84
N LEU A 178 12.34 -11.35 12.03
CA LEU A 178 11.16 -11.16 11.17
C LEU A 178 11.53 -10.68 9.76
N HIS A 179 12.62 -9.93 9.65
CA HIS A 179 13.14 -9.45 8.38
C HIS A 179 13.92 -10.51 7.59
N ILE A 180 14.10 -11.72 8.14
CA ILE A 180 14.86 -12.81 7.52
C ILE A 180 13.97 -14.04 7.38
N GLY A 181 13.76 -14.49 6.14
CA GLY A 181 12.91 -15.65 5.84
C GLY A 181 11.43 -15.28 5.73
N GLN A 182 10.57 -16.29 5.65
CA GLN A 182 9.13 -16.13 5.44
C GLN A 182 8.37 -16.49 6.71
N HIS A 183 7.55 -15.58 7.21
CA HIS A 183 6.82 -15.73 8.46
C HIS A 183 5.32 -15.73 8.20
N THR A 184 4.59 -16.52 8.97
CA THR A 184 3.13 -16.59 8.86
C THR A 184 2.52 -15.57 9.81
N ALA A 185 1.67 -14.69 9.29
CA ALA A 185 0.96 -13.67 10.08
C ALA A 185 -0.53 -14.00 10.28
N ILE A 186 -1.07 -14.99 9.57
CA ILE A 186 -2.42 -15.50 9.80
C ILE A 186 -2.42 -17.04 9.85
N PRO A 187 -3.25 -17.70 10.66
CA PRO A 187 -3.37 -19.16 10.65
C PRO A 187 -3.66 -19.67 9.23
N ARG A 188 -2.89 -20.64 8.75
CA ARG A 188 -3.04 -21.24 7.41
C ARG A 188 -4.23 -22.19 7.36
N ASN A 189 -4.54 -22.84 8.47
CA ASN A 189 -5.62 -23.82 8.64
C ASN A 189 -5.97 -23.97 10.14
N ASN A 190 -6.98 -24.79 10.45
CA ASN A 190 -7.47 -24.98 11.82
C ASN A 190 -6.40 -25.45 12.82
N ASN A 191 -5.34 -26.13 12.39
CA ASN A 191 -4.28 -26.60 13.30
C ASN A 191 -3.45 -25.44 13.87
N GLU A 192 -3.51 -24.26 13.25
CA GLU A 192 -2.80 -23.05 13.69
C GLU A 192 -3.72 -22.05 14.42
N LEU A 193 -4.99 -22.40 14.67
CA LEU A 193 -5.88 -21.53 15.45
C LEU A 193 -5.54 -21.52 16.94
N GLY A 194 -5.15 -22.66 17.51
CA GLY A 194 -4.85 -22.81 18.93
C GLY A 194 -6.05 -22.69 19.88
N ASP A 195 -5.79 -22.90 21.17
CA ASP A 195 -6.77 -22.76 22.27
C ASP A 195 -6.83 -21.30 22.75
N ALA A 196 -8.03 -20.73 22.78
CA ALA A 196 -8.27 -19.34 23.20
C ALA A 196 -7.84 -19.05 24.65
N ASN A 197 -7.84 -20.06 25.53
CA ASN A 197 -7.45 -19.85 26.93
C ASN A 197 -5.95 -20.06 27.16
N ASN A 198 -5.25 -20.69 26.21
CA ASN A 198 -3.85 -21.04 26.34
C ASN A 198 -3.17 -21.11 24.96
N PRO A 199 -2.95 -19.96 24.28
CA PRO A 199 -2.28 -19.96 22.99
C PRO A 199 -0.85 -20.49 23.13
N SER A 200 -0.48 -21.44 22.28
CA SER A 200 0.87 -21.97 22.22
C SER A 200 1.86 -20.91 21.71
N ASP A 201 3.15 -21.10 21.95
CA ASP A 201 4.17 -20.16 21.46
C ASP A 201 4.19 -20.05 19.94
N HIS A 202 3.86 -21.12 19.21
CA HIS A 202 3.69 -21.08 17.75
C HIS A 202 2.54 -20.15 17.34
N VAL A 203 1.39 -20.26 18.01
CA VAL A 203 0.21 -19.41 17.71
C VAL A 203 0.46 -17.95 18.10
N LYS A 204 1.15 -17.71 19.23
CA LYS A 204 1.61 -16.38 19.61
C LYS A 204 2.59 -15.82 18.59
N ALA A 205 3.52 -16.63 18.06
CA ALA A 205 4.47 -16.18 17.04
C ALA A 205 3.75 -15.70 15.77
N ILE A 206 2.68 -16.38 15.35
CA ILE A 206 1.83 -15.94 14.23
C ILE A 206 1.14 -14.60 14.56
N ALA A 207 0.51 -14.50 15.74
CA ALA A 207 -0.17 -13.28 16.18
C ALA A 207 0.78 -12.08 16.35
N PHE A 208 1.98 -12.30 16.89
CA PHE A 208 2.99 -11.25 17.06
C PHE A 208 3.60 -10.84 15.73
N THR A 209 3.77 -11.77 14.79
CA THR A 209 4.13 -11.45 13.41
C THR A 209 3.10 -10.51 12.78
N ALA A 210 1.79 -10.78 12.97
CA ALA A 210 0.72 -9.87 12.55
C ALA A 210 0.84 -8.50 13.22
N GLY A 211 1.04 -8.45 14.54
CA GLY A 211 1.18 -7.19 15.28
C GLY A 211 2.30 -6.28 14.77
N PHE A 212 3.47 -6.84 14.43
CA PHE A 212 4.55 -6.08 13.81
C PHE A 212 4.27 -5.73 12.34
N HIS A 213 3.54 -6.57 11.62
CA HIS A 213 3.13 -6.29 10.25
C HIS A 213 2.11 -5.14 10.19
N PHE A 214 1.19 -5.02 11.15
CA PHE A 214 0.26 -3.88 11.25
C PHE A 214 1.03 -2.55 11.30
N GLY A 215 2.02 -2.43 12.19
CA GLY A 215 2.87 -1.23 12.26
C GLY A 215 3.70 -1.00 10.98
N TYR A 216 4.10 -2.06 10.28
CA TYR A 216 4.82 -1.97 9.01
C TYR A 216 3.96 -1.41 7.86
N ILE A 217 2.71 -1.85 7.77
CA ILE A 217 1.74 -1.38 6.76
C ILE A 217 1.48 0.12 6.99
N GLU A 218 1.09 0.46 8.21
CA GLU A 218 0.49 1.76 8.53
C GLU A 218 1.54 2.88 8.60
N GLN A 219 2.80 2.56 8.93
CA GLN A 219 3.89 3.53 8.75
C GLN A 219 4.15 3.83 7.27
N GLY A 220 3.88 2.84 6.41
CA GLY A 220 3.97 2.96 4.96
C GLY A 220 2.92 3.93 4.44
N GLY A 221 1.64 3.71 4.77
CA GLY A 221 0.54 4.63 4.45
C GLY A 221 0.80 6.05 4.94
N THR A 222 1.19 6.18 6.22
CA THR A 222 1.56 7.46 6.84
C THR A 222 2.63 8.24 6.06
N SER A 223 3.68 7.56 5.57
CA SER A 223 4.76 8.20 4.80
C SER A 223 4.36 8.45 3.33
N LEU A 224 3.63 7.51 2.72
CA LEU A 224 3.19 7.58 1.33
C LEU A 224 2.26 8.79 1.10
N TYR A 225 1.22 8.93 1.93
CA TYR A 225 0.29 10.06 1.84
C TYR A 225 0.98 11.40 2.04
N ALA A 226 1.89 11.49 3.02
CA ALA A 226 2.66 12.71 3.27
C ALA A 226 3.53 13.09 2.05
N THR A 227 4.26 12.12 1.49
CA THR A 227 5.16 12.32 0.34
C THR A 227 4.38 12.70 -0.92
N LEU A 228 3.25 12.05 -1.21
CA LEU A 228 2.44 12.36 -2.39
C LEU A 228 1.66 13.68 -2.26
N ALA A 229 1.32 14.10 -1.03
CA ALA A 229 0.68 15.39 -0.79
C ALA A 229 1.56 16.58 -1.23
N GLU A 230 2.88 16.42 -1.24
CA GLU A 230 3.80 17.45 -1.75
C GLU A 230 3.73 17.62 -3.28
N LYS A 231 3.19 16.61 -3.99
CA LYS A 231 3.21 16.51 -5.46
C LYS A 231 1.89 16.89 -6.12
N VAL A 232 0.79 16.97 -5.36
CA VAL A 232 -0.53 17.30 -5.91
C VAL A 232 -0.71 18.79 -6.17
N THR A 233 -1.44 19.12 -7.23
CA THR A 233 -1.72 20.49 -7.67
C THR A 233 -3.06 20.97 -7.14
N SER A 234 -4.11 20.15 -7.27
CA SER A 234 -5.45 20.51 -6.81
C SER A 234 -5.51 20.61 -5.28
N LEU A 235 -5.99 21.75 -4.77
CA LEU A 235 -6.25 21.91 -3.32
C LEU A 235 -7.32 20.94 -2.81
N GLU A 236 -8.25 20.53 -3.66
CA GLU A 236 -9.25 19.52 -3.29
C GLU A 236 -8.60 18.15 -3.13
N VAL A 237 -7.70 17.78 -4.05
CA VAL A 237 -6.92 16.53 -3.96
C VAL A 237 -5.96 16.57 -2.77
N LEU A 238 -5.28 17.69 -2.55
CA LEU A 238 -4.46 17.90 -1.35
C LEU A 238 -5.28 17.69 -0.07
N ARG A 239 -6.50 18.23 -0.01
CA ARG A 239 -7.40 18.03 1.13
C ARG A 239 -7.71 16.54 1.35
N ILE A 240 -7.89 15.76 0.28
CA ILE A 240 -8.10 14.31 0.39
C ILE A 240 -6.87 13.65 1.00
N LEU A 241 -5.67 13.88 0.42
CA LEU A 241 -4.44 13.22 0.87
C LEU A 241 -4.09 13.56 2.32
N ILE A 242 -4.21 14.83 2.74
CA ILE A 242 -3.90 15.21 4.12
C ILE A 242 -4.98 14.76 5.11
N SER A 243 -6.18 14.39 4.66
CA SER A 243 -7.25 13.93 5.54
C SER A 243 -7.15 12.43 5.75
N ILE A 244 -7.04 11.64 4.66
CA ILE A 244 -6.80 10.19 4.74
C ILE A 244 -5.44 9.91 5.35
N GLY A 245 -4.38 10.58 4.90
CA GLY A 245 -3.05 10.41 5.49
C GLY A 245 -2.97 10.74 7.00
N ARG A 246 -3.96 11.44 7.57
CA ARG A 246 -4.05 11.65 9.02
C ARG A 246 -4.77 10.54 9.74
N SER A 247 -5.71 9.81 9.13
CA SER A 247 -6.23 8.56 9.70
C SER A 247 -5.13 7.50 9.74
N GLU A 248 -4.32 7.37 8.68
CA GLU A 248 -3.13 6.50 8.65
C GLU A 248 -2.17 6.75 9.83
N ILE A 249 -1.96 8.01 10.20
CA ILE A 249 -1.13 8.37 11.37
C ILE A 249 -1.76 7.86 12.67
N MET A 250 -3.08 7.92 12.79
CA MET A 250 -3.80 7.39 13.97
C MET A 250 -3.70 5.86 14.03
N HIS A 251 -3.83 5.19 12.89
CA HIS A 251 -3.61 3.75 12.77
C HIS A 251 -2.20 3.40 13.21
N PHE A 252 -1.18 3.97 12.55
CA PHE A 252 0.23 3.68 12.85
C PHE A 252 0.54 3.90 14.33
N GLN A 253 0.10 5.02 14.92
CA GLN A 253 0.32 5.30 16.34
C GLN A 253 -0.25 4.21 17.25
N THR A 254 -1.41 3.66 16.91
CA THR A 254 -2.03 2.55 17.63
C THR A 254 -1.16 1.30 17.51
N TRP A 255 -0.83 0.90 16.28
CA TRP A 255 -0.13 -0.37 16.03
C TRP A 255 1.32 -0.39 16.53
N GLN A 256 2.06 0.72 16.39
CA GLN A 256 3.42 0.78 16.91
C GLN A 256 3.51 0.74 18.43
N ASP A 257 2.49 1.24 19.15
CA ASP A 257 2.40 1.06 20.60
C ASP A 257 2.17 -0.42 20.93
N LYS A 258 1.17 -1.04 20.29
CA LYS A 258 0.73 -2.39 20.68
C LYS A 258 1.72 -3.48 20.32
N ALA A 259 2.46 -3.33 19.22
CA ALA A 259 3.52 -4.27 18.86
C ALA A 259 4.58 -4.44 19.97
N GLY A 260 4.79 -3.42 20.81
CA GLY A 260 5.73 -3.44 21.94
C GLY A 260 5.40 -4.41 23.05
N ASN A 261 4.15 -4.85 23.13
CA ASN A 261 3.64 -5.75 24.17
C ASN A 261 3.86 -7.23 23.85
N ALA A 262 4.48 -7.56 22.71
CA ALA A 262 4.84 -8.92 22.36
C ALA A 262 5.75 -9.54 23.44
N THR A 263 5.29 -10.64 24.04
CA THR A 263 6.06 -11.33 25.09
C THR A 263 7.24 -12.11 24.49
N PRO A 264 8.35 -12.28 25.22
CA PRO A 264 9.50 -13.04 24.73
C PRO A 264 9.14 -14.48 24.35
N LEU A 265 9.49 -14.89 23.14
CA LEU A 265 9.38 -16.28 22.70
C LEU A 265 10.32 -16.55 21.53
N THR A 266 10.58 -17.82 21.25
CA THR A 266 11.23 -18.25 20.02
C THR A 266 10.46 -19.42 19.45
N ASP A 267 10.09 -19.31 18.18
CA ASP A 267 9.34 -20.33 17.46
C ASP A 267 10.06 -20.72 16.15
N PHE A 268 9.81 -21.95 15.70
CA PHE A 268 10.26 -22.43 14.40
C PHE A 268 9.05 -22.94 13.62
N ASP A 269 8.79 -22.31 12.48
CA ASP A 269 7.74 -22.73 11.55
C ASP A 269 8.31 -23.77 10.57
N PRO A 270 7.91 -25.05 10.67
CA PRO A 270 8.41 -26.09 9.77
C PRO A 270 7.90 -25.96 8.33
N ILE A 271 6.81 -25.23 8.08
CA ILE A 271 6.22 -25.09 6.74
C ILE A 271 6.99 -24.04 5.94
N ASN A 272 7.26 -22.87 6.53
CA ASN A 272 8.09 -21.85 5.89
C ASN A 272 9.59 -22.05 6.13
N ASN A 273 9.97 -23.00 6.98
CA ASN A 273 11.34 -23.28 7.39
C ASN A 273 12.04 -22.00 7.92
N SER A 274 11.34 -21.27 8.79
CA SER A 274 11.79 -20.00 9.35
C SER A 274 11.75 -20.02 10.87
N ARG A 275 12.58 -19.18 11.48
CA ARG A 275 12.66 -19.02 12.94
C ARG A 275 12.42 -17.56 13.27
N VAL A 276 11.56 -17.31 14.25
CA VAL A 276 11.33 -15.98 14.80
C VAL A 276 11.66 -15.95 16.29
N THR A 277 12.26 -14.86 16.74
CA THR A 277 12.58 -14.60 18.15
C THR A 277 12.08 -13.22 18.54
N PHE A 278 11.05 -13.18 19.38
CA PHE A 278 10.59 -11.97 20.04
C PHE A 278 11.34 -11.79 21.36
N LYS A 279 11.77 -10.56 21.65
CA LYS A 279 12.43 -10.17 22.90
C LYS A 279 11.55 -9.19 23.65
N ASP A 280 11.77 -9.09 24.95
CA ASP A 280 11.05 -8.12 25.78
C ASP A 280 11.49 -6.71 25.37
N LEU A 281 10.58 -5.90 24.82
CA LEU A 281 10.86 -4.50 24.46
C LEU A 281 10.52 -3.51 25.59
N THR A 282 10.02 -3.99 26.72
CA THR A 282 9.47 -3.17 27.82
C THR A 282 10.46 -2.91 28.95
N THR A 283 11.36 -3.86 29.23
CA THR A 283 12.24 -3.79 30.42
C THR A 283 13.71 -3.78 30.02
N GLY A 284 14.47 -2.79 30.53
CA GLY A 284 15.92 -2.75 30.40
C GLY A 284 16.44 -2.53 28.98
N GLN A 285 15.60 -1.99 28.08
CA GLN A 285 15.98 -1.71 26.70
C GLN A 285 16.70 -0.36 26.56
N PRO A 286 17.60 -0.22 25.56
CA PRO A 286 18.03 1.10 25.14
C PRO A 286 16.84 1.89 24.58
N GLU A 287 16.94 3.21 24.60
CA GLU A 287 15.93 4.15 24.10
C GLU A 287 15.36 3.76 22.72
N LYS A 288 16.24 3.35 21.80
CA LYS A 288 15.88 2.94 20.44
C LYS A 288 14.92 1.74 20.36
N LEU A 289 14.82 0.94 21.42
CA LEU A 289 13.98 -0.27 21.50
C LEU A 289 12.88 -0.20 22.55
N GLN A 290 12.93 0.77 23.47
CA GLN A 290 12.02 0.87 24.60
C GLN A 290 10.56 1.10 24.15
N ALA A 291 9.66 0.18 24.51
CA ALA A 291 8.28 0.12 24.00
C ALA A 291 7.44 1.35 24.31
N ASN A 292 7.49 1.87 25.54
CA ASN A 292 6.65 3.01 25.95
C ASN A 292 7.12 4.38 25.43
N LEU A 293 8.18 4.45 24.61
CA LEU A 293 8.58 5.66 23.89
C LEU A 293 7.85 5.74 22.55
N ILE A 294 6.57 6.07 22.62
CA ILE A 294 5.64 5.98 21.48
C ILE A 294 5.48 7.29 20.70
N MET A 295 6.04 8.40 21.20
CA MET A 295 6.07 9.67 20.47
C MET A 295 7.34 9.71 19.61
N PRO A 296 7.30 10.27 18.39
CA PRO A 296 8.45 10.32 17.51
C PRO A 296 9.58 11.16 18.11
N GLU A 297 10.77 10.57 18.24
CA GLU A 297 11.97 11.28 18.71
C GLU A 297 12.35 12.39 17.71
N PRO A 298 12.63 13.63 18.15
CA PRO A 298 13.08 14.70 17.26
C PRO A 298 14.33 14.32 16.46
N CYS A 299 14.32 14.57 15.15
CA CYS A 299 15.42 14.23 14.23
C CYS A 299 15.75 15.39 13.27
N GLU A 300 16.76 15.23 12.40
CA GLU A 300 17.00 16.19 11.32
C GLU A 300 15.77 16.28 10.40
N PHE A 301 15.42 17.50 9.99
CA PHE A 301 14.31 17.76 9.09
C PHE A 301 14.57 19.01 8.27
N ILE A 302 14.37 18.93 6.94
CA ILE A 302 14.62 19.99 5.94
C ILE A 302 16.10 20.39 5.82
N SER A 303 16.78 20.72 6.92
CA SER A 303 18.20 21.05 6.98
C SER A 303 18.80 20.64 8.33
N PRO A 304 20.03 20.08 8.37
CA PRO A 304 20.71 19.77 9.63
C PRO A 304 21.13 21.03 10.42
N ASP A 305 21.06 22.22 9.81
CA ASP A 305 21.33 23.50 10.48
C ASP A 305 20.13 24.01 11.30
N LEU A 306 18.96 23.38 11.17
CA LEU A 306 17.77 23.68 11.97
C LEU A 306 17.73 22.78 13.23
N PRO A 307 17.07 23.22 14.31
CA PRO A 307 16.85 22.36 15.47
C PRO A 307 16.09 21.07 15.10
N PRO A 308 16.37 19.93 15.75
CA PRO A 308 15.62 18.69 15.54
C PRO A 308 14.11 18.87 15.73
N CYS A 309 13.32 18.17 14.91
CA CYS A 309 11.86 18.27 14.91
C CYS A 309 11.21 16.88 14.98
N ALA A 310 10.11 16.76 15.74
CA ALA A 310 9.29 15.57 15.78
C ALA A 310 8.37 15.53 14.55
N ILE A 311 8.53 14.50 13.71
CA ILE A 311 7.85 14.38 12.42
C ILE A 311 7.48 12.93 12.12
N ILE A 312 6.55 12.76 11.19
CA ILE A 312 6.47 11.53 10.39
C ILE A 312 7.70 11.42 9.51
N ARG A 313 8.23 10.21 9.32
CA ARG A 313 9.42 9.98 8.49
C ARG A 313 9.48 8.58 7.86
N PRO A 314 9.93 8.47 6.60
CA PRO A 314 10.38 9.55 5.73
C PRO A 314 9.23 10.38 5.16
N THR A 315 9.51 11.62 4.79
CA THR A 315 8.64 12.39 3.88
C THR A 315 9.42 12.96 2.69
N GLY A 316 10.72 12.71 2.62
CA GLY A 316 11.57 13.14 1.53
C GLY A 316 11.43 12.26 0.28
N PRO A 317 11.71 12.82 -0.91
CA PRO A 317 11.65 12.08 -2.17
C PRO A 317 12.66 10.93 -2.20
N GLY A 318 12.31 9.82 -2.86
CA GLY A 318 13.19 8.67 -3.05
C GLY A 318 13.33 7.74 -1.84
N GLN A 319 12.57 7.97 -0.76
CA GLN A 319 12.51 7.09 0.41
C GLN A 319 11.28 6.18 0.34
N LEU A 320 10.16 6.60 0.93
CA LEU A 320 8.87 5.88 0.87
C LEU A 320 7.89 6.67 0.00
N ASP A 321 8.31 6.88 -1.24
CA ASP A 321 7.49 7.41 -2.33
C ASP A 321 6.62 6.31 -2.96
N ALA A 322 5.97 6.57 -4.11
CA ALA A 322 5.04 5.61 -4.69
C ALA A 322 5.70 4.28 -5.04
N ARG A 323 6.89 4.31 -5.64
CA ARG A 323 7.65 3.10 -5.93
C ARG A 323 8.23 2.48 -4.67
N GLY A 324 8.66 3.30 -3.71
CA GLY A 324 9.09 2.83 -2.39
C GLY A 324 8.03 1.95 -1.73
N ALA A 325 6.78 2.43 -1.65
CA ALA A 325 5.67 1.68 -1.06
C ALA A 325 5.35 0.38 -1.82
N ILE A 326 5.27 0.41 -3.15
CA ILE A 326 5.01 -0.82 -3.91
C ILE A 326 6.18 -1.80 -3.81
N ASN A 327 7.42 -1.32 -3.86
CA ASN A 327 8.60 -2.18 -3.68
C ASN A 327 8.62 -2.81 -2.29
N SER A 328 8.24 -2.07 -1.24
CA SER A 328 8.19 -2.60 0.11
C SER A 328 7.18 -3.73 0.23
N PHE A 329 5.97 -3.60 -0.33
CA PHE A 329 5.01 -4.72 -0.38
C PHE A 329 5.52 -5.93 -1.17
N ILE A 330 6.30 -5.71 -2.23
CA ILE A 330 6.95 -6.80 -2.98
C ILE A 330 8.00 -7.51 -2.12
N GLU A 331 8.88 -6.74 -1.46
CA GLU A 331 9.97 -7.24 -0.64
C GLU A 331 9.49 -7.97 0.61
N ASP A 332 8.43 -7.46 1.24
CA ASP A 332 7.75 -8.12 2.36
C ASP A 332 7.04 -9.41 1.92
N GLY A 333 6.77 -9.60 0.63
CA GLY A 333 6.17 -10.84 0.11
C GLY A 333 4.64 -10.85 0.11
N LEU A 334 4.02 -9.68 0.32
CA LEU A 334 2.57 -9.47 0.26
C LEU A 334 1.98 -9.90 -1.09
N PHE A 335 2.74 -9.78 -2.18
CA PHE A 335 2.31 -10.17 -3.54
C PHE A 335 2.85 -11.54 -3.98
N ARG A 336 3.38 -12.35 -3.08
CA ARG A 336 3.85 -13.69 -3.42
C ARG A 336 2.69 -14.53 -3.98
N GLY A 337 2.92 -15.10 -5.16
CA GLY A 337 1.93 -15.89 -5.89
C GLY A 337 1.09 -15.09 -6.89
N GLN A 338 1.21 -13.75 -6.92
CA GLN A 338 0.50 -12.92 -7.88
C GLN A 338 1.00 -13.07 -9.32
N SER A 339 0.13 -12.72 -10.26
CA SER A 339 0.44 -12.74 -11.70
C SER A 339 1.44 -11.66 -12.10
N SER A 340 2.16 -11.86 -13.21
CA SER A 340 3.04 -10.83 -13.76
C SER A 340 2.27 -9.60 -14.25
N GLN A 341 1.01 -9.78 -14.69
CA GLN A 341 0.13 -8.69 -15.08
C GLN A 341 -0.24 -7.80 -13.90
N PHE A 342 -0.54 -8.39 -12.73
CA PHE A 342 -0.75 -7.63 -11.49
C PHE A 342 0.48 -6.77 -11.16
N MET A 343 1.66 -7.41 -11.15
CA MET A 343 2.93 -6.73 -10.87
C MET A 343 3.20 -5.58 -11.85
N GLN A 344 2.92 -5.77 -13.14
CA GLN A 344 3.06 -4.74 -14.16
C GLN A 344 2.11 -3.57 -13.92
N LEU A 345 0.86 -3.83 -13.54
CA LEU A 345 -0.13 -2.78 -13.25
C LEU A 345 0.30 -1.93 -12.06
N ILE A 346 0.53 -2.54 -10.89
CA ILE A 346 0.86 -1.79 -9.66
C ILE A 346 2.16 -1.00 -9.80
N THR A 347 3.17 -1.58 -10.47
CA THR A 347 4.43 -0.88 -10.71
C THR A 347 4.25 0.28 -11.71
N SER A 348 3.32 0.16 -12.66
CA SER A 348 3.00 1.24 -13.60
C SER A 348 2.27 2.39 -12.93
N LEU A 349 1.32 2.10 -12.04
CA LEU A 349 0.65 3.10 -11.22
C LEU A 349 1.65 3.85 -10.34
N ALA A 350 2.55 3.10 -9.67
CA ALA A 350 3.59 3.70 -8.83
C ALA A 350 4.52 4.63 -9.62
N ARG A 351 4.99 4.19 -10.80
CA ARG A 351 5.82 5.03 -11.68
C ARG A 351 5.10 6.30 -12.12
N ALA A 352 3.80 6.22 -12.40
CA ALA A 352 3.02 7.38 -12.84
C ALA A 352 2.85 8.41 -11.71
N ALA A 353 2.56 7.96 -10.48
CA ALA A 353 2.46 8.83 -9.31
C ALA A 353 3.81 9.45 -8.91
N ASP A 354 4.91 8.70 -9.02
CA ASP A 354 6.26 9.24 -8.79
C ASP A 354 6.67 10.26 -9.86
N ALA A 355 6.20 10.10 -11.10
CA ALA A 355 6.44 11.08 -12.17
C ALA A 355 5.56 12.33 -12.05
N ALA A 356 4.55 12.35 -11.16
CA ALA A 356 3.72 13.52 -10.95
C ALA A 356 4.55 14.69 -10.38
N GLU A 357 4.43 15.87 -10.97
CA GLU A 357 5.03 17.08 -10.43
C GLU A 357 3.93 18.06 -10.09
N ARG A 358 4.11 18.81 -9.01
CA ARG A 358 3.19 19.87 -8.65
C ARG A 358 3.30 20.97 -9.69
N GLU A 359 2.20 21.24 -10.38
CA GLU A 359 2.13 22.35 -11.32
C GLU A 359 2.04 23.64 -10.50
N ASN A 360 3.06 24.49 -10.60
CA ASN A 360 2.98 25.84 -10.04
C ASN A 360 1.94 26.60 -10.85
N GLY A 361 0.82 26.98 -10.22
CA GLY A 361 -0.13 27.87 -10.87
C GLY A 361 0.55 29.20 -11.18
N ASP A 362 0.47 29.63 -12.44
CA ASP A 362 0.80 31.01 -12.85
C ASP A 362 -0.11 32.04 -12.16
#